data_AF-A0A5D6YX11-F1
#
_entry.id   AF-A0A5D6YX11-F1
#
_cell.length_a   1.000
_cell.length_b   1.000
_cell.length_c   1.000
_cell.angle_alpha   90.00
_cell.angle_beta   90.00
_cell.angle_gamma   90.00
#
_symmetry.space_group_name_H-M   'P 1'
#
loop_
_entity.id
_entity.type
_entity.pdbx_description
1 polymer ?
#
loop_
_entity_poly.entity_id
_entity_poly.type
_entity_poly.pdbx_seq_one_letter_code
_entity_poly.pdbx_strand_id
1 'polypeptide(L)'
;MPSAQSAVATKFPVVLIHGVFGYGRRHPAWGHFPAYWPESELCELNANHVIVEVGTASSDHDRACEVFFQLTGGTVDYGEEHARRTTHARFGPTFERAAHPNWSAANPVHLVGHSLGALTAIEFYQLVSADFFGVGSDHRWVRSITSIAGPLTGSTLVHMVGLHGEEMRRGSLAHVLYIVLATWAKVYTTVPLLKDAYDLRMDQWAAHSLRDLCSVDGPINRWLESGFFSILPSRRVQLNAQLQHMDKLHLLSIVTSPKTFYVPIGE
;
A
#
# COMPACT_ATOMS: atom_id res chain seq x y z
N MET A 1 -13.70 -3.46 39.21
CA MET A 1 -13.85 -4.12 37.89
C MET A 1 -14.00 -3.01 36.86
N PRO A 2 -13.14 -2.91 35.83
CA PRO A 2 -13.35 -1.93 34.78
C PRO A 2 -14.60 -2.34 34.00
N SER A 3 -15.50 -1.40 33.78
CA SER A 3 -16.70 -1.58 32.97
C SER A 3 -16.30 -1.99 31.55
N ALA A 4 -16.81 -3.12 31.05
CA ALA A 4 -16.72 -3.47 29.65
C ALA A 4 -17.37 -2.35 28.81
N GLN A 5 -16.54 -1.50 28.20
CA GLN A 5 -17.01 -0.62 27.14
C GLN A 5 -17.53 -1.54 26.04
N SER A 6 -18.83 -1.51 25.76
CA SER A 6 -19.41 -2.20 24.62
C SER A 6 -18.65 -1.73 23.39
N ALA A 7 -17.94 -2.62 22.70
CA ALA A 7 -17.25 -2.32 21.45
C ALA A 7 -18.24 -1.67 20.48
N VAL A 8 -18.10 -0.36 20.25
CA VAL A 8 -18.91 0.35 19.26
C VAL A 8 -18.27 0.10 17.91
N ALA A 9 -18.63 -1.03 17.30
CA ALA A 9 -18.17 -1.34 15.96
C ALA A 9 -18.59 -0.21 15.01
N THR A 10 -17.70 0.17 14.10
CA THR A 10 -18.02 1.18 13.09
C THR A 10 -19.15 0.67 12.19
N LYS A 11 -20.06 1.57 11.80
CA LYS A 11 -21.16 1.21 10.89
C LYS A 11 -20.66 0.60 9.57
N PHE A 12 -19.54 1.13 9.08
CA PHE A 12 -18.89 0.71 7.85
C PHE A 12 -17.48 0.17 8.16
N PRO A 13 -16.98 -0.82 7.40
CA PRO A 13 -15.69 -1.44 7.70
C PRO A 13 -14.54 -0.44 7.54
N VAL A 14 -13.54 -0.60 8.40
CA VAL A 14 -12.25 0.12 8.31
C VAL A 14 -11.24 -0.73 7.56
N VAL A 15 -10.73 -0.23 6.44
CA VAL A 15 -9.69 -0.87 5.63
C VAL A 15 -8.33 -0.33 6.03
N LEU A 16 -7.50 -1.18 6.62
CA LEU A 16 -6.17 -0.87 7.13
C LEU A 16 -5.10 -1.20 6.09
N ILE A 17 -4.42 -0.17 5.59
CA ILE A 17 -3.45 -0.25 4.50
C ILE A 17 -2.05 0.04 5.05
N HIS A 18 -1.18 -0.95 5.03
CA HIS A 18 0.19 -0.82 5.52
C HIS A 18 1.08 0.01 4.57
N GLY A 19 2.18 0.53 5.09
CA GLY A 19 3.18 1.28 4.35
C GLY A 19 4.25 0.42 3.66
N VAL A 20 5.38 1.04 3.35
CA VAL A 20 6.54 0.36 2.76
C VAL A 20 7.07 -0.68 3.76
N PHE A 21 7.47 -1.85 3.26
CA PHE A 21 7.87 -3.01 4.07
C PHE A 21 6.82 -3.54 5.07
N GLY A 22 5.58 -3.06 4.98
CA GLY A 22 4.49 -3.62 5.78
C GLY A 22 4.04 -4.98 5.26
N TYR A 23 3.16 -5.60 6.03
CA TYR A 23 2.54 -6.89 5.75
C TYR A 23 1.18 -6.91 6.46
N GLY A 24 0.32 -7.85 6.05
CA GLY A 24 -0.96 -8.07 6.71
C GLY A 24 -0.87 -9.15 7.77
N ARG A 25 -1.88 -10.03 7.80
CA ARG A 25 -2.00 -11.07 8.83
C ARG A 25 -1.02 -12.22 8.65
N ARG A 26 -0.45 -12.39 7.45
CA ARG A 26 0.67 -13.32 7.25
C ARG A 26 1.98 -12.66 7.67
N HIS A 27 2.41 -12.97 8.88
CA HIS A 27 3.62 -12.39 9.45
C HIS A 27 4.89 -13.01 8.83
N PRO A 28 5.90 -12.19 8.47
CA PRO A 28 7.17 -12.67 7.94
C PRO A 28 7.93 -13.60 8.90
N ALA A 29 8.97 -14.25 8.37
CA ALA A 29 9.81 -15.21 9.06
C ALA A 29 8.99 -16.32 9.75
N TRP A 30 8.07 -16.94 9.01
CA TRP A 30 7.20 -18.02 9.51
C TRP A 30 6.43 -17.65 10.79
N GLY A 31 6.04 -16.39 10.93
CA GLY A 31 5.29 -15.92 12.10
C GLY A 31 6.12 -15.33 13.24
N HIS A 32 7.45 -15.18 13.06
CA HIS A 32 8.32 -14.64 14.12
C HIS A 32 8.41 -13.11 14.13
N PHE A 33 8.00 -12.43 13.05
CA PHE A 33 7.93 -10.97 13.05
C PHE A 33 6.69 -10.49 13.83
N PRO A 34 6.77 -9.34 14.51
CA PRO A 34 5.62 -8.78 15.22
C PRO A 34 4.51 -8.39 14.25
N ALA A 35 3.27 -8.27 14.71
CA ALA A 35 2.18 -7.79 13.87
C ALA A 35 2.42 -6.33 13.43
N TYR A 36 2.16 -6.02 12.16
CA TYR A 36 2.26 -4.64 11.66
C TYR A 36 1.20 -3.72 12.27
N TRP A 37 -0.01 -4.25 12.40
CA TRP A 37 -1.15 -3.63 13.07
C TRP A 37 -1.41 -4.37 14.39
N PRO A 38 -1.90 -3.69 15.44
CA PRO A 38 -2.26 -4.33 16.70
C PRO A 38 -3.57 -5.13 16.54
N GLU A 39 -3.49 -6.33 15.96
CA GLU A 39 -4.65 -7.10 15.48
C GLU A 39 -5.64 -7.46 16.59
N SER A 40 -5.15 -7.84 17.77
CA SER A 40 -5.99 -8.22 18.91
C SER A 40 -6.78 -7.02 19.43
N GLU A 41 -6.12 -5.90 19.64
CA GLU A 41 -6.72 -4.66 20.12
C GLU A 41 -7.69 -4.08 19.07
N LEU A 42 -7.36 -4.19 17.79
CA LEU A 42 -8.27 -3.81 16.71
C LEU A 42 -9.53 -4.68 16.69
N CYS A 43 -9.41 -6.00 16.92
CA CYS A 43 -10.56 -6.88 17.04
C CYS A 43 -11.44 -6.52 18.25
N GLU A 44 -10.83 -6.22 19.39
CA GLU A 44 -11.56 -5.83 20.61
C GLU A 44 -12.25 -4.46 20.48
N LEU A 45 -11.57 -3.48 19.88
CA LEU A 45 -12.10 -2.12 19.72
C LEU A 45 -13.12 -2.01 18.58
N ASN A 46 -12.83 -2.63 17.44
CA ASN A 46 -13.68 -2.58 16.25
C ASN A 46 -13.46 -3.81 15.36
N ALA A 47 -14.19 -4.90 15.63
CA ALA A 47 -14.16 -6.10 14.80
C ALA A 47 -14.57 -5.87 13.33
N ASN A 48 -15.22 -4.75 12.99
CA ASN A 48 -15.57 -4.38 11.62
C ASN A 48 -14.39 -3.70 10.89
N HIS A 49 -13.33 -4.47 10.65
CA HIS A 49 -12.14 -4.01 9.93
C HIS A 49 -11.62 -5.07 8.96
N VAL A 50 -10.90 -4.61 7.94
CA VAL A 50 -10.19 -5.42 6.96
C VAL A 50 -8.74 -4.98 6.95
N ILE A 51 -7.81 -5.92 7.17
CA ILE A 51 -6.38 -5.67 6.99
C ILE A 51 -6.01 -6.19 5.61
N VAL A 52 -5.60 -5.29 4.71
CA VAL A 52 -5.21 -5.66 3.35
C VAL A 52 -3.71 -5.91 3.25
N GLU A 53 -3.34 -6.80 2.36
CA GLU A 53 -1.96 -7.16 2.02
C GLU A 53 -1.63 -6.66 0.63
N VAL A 54 -0.74 -5.68 0.54
CA VAL A 54 -0.38 -5.04 -0.73
C VAL A 54 1.13 -5.08 -0.96
N GLY A 55 1.56 -4.82 -2.19
CA GLY A 55 2.97 -4.77 -2.61
C GLY A 55 3.82 -3.96 -1.64
N THR A 56 4.85 -4.58 -1.07
CA THR A 56 5.69 -3.98 -0.02
C THR A 56 6.46 -2.75 -0.48
N ALA A 57 6.75 -2.68 -1.78
CA ALA A 57 7.47 -1.58 -2.43
C ALA A 57 6.89 -1.20 -3.81
N SER A 58 5.74 -1.78 -4.19
CA SER A 58 5.05 -1.50 -5.46
C SER A 58 4.51 -0.07 -5.52
N SER A 59 4.09 0.39 -6.71
CA SER A 59 3.52 1.72 -6.90
C SER A 59 2.19 1.89 -6.17
N ASP A 60 1.76 3.15 -6.00
CA ASP A 60 0.46 3.45 -5.38
C ASP A 60 -0.69 2.83 -6.18
N HIS A 61 -0.57 2.85 -7.52
CA HIS A 61 -1.53 2.29 -8.47
C HIS A 61 -1.68 0.78 -8.29
N ASP A 62 -0.57 0.03 -8.35
CA ASP A 62 -0.59 -1.42 -8.18
C ASP A 62 -1.19 -1.82 -6.83
N ARG A 63 -0.75 -1.14 -5.77
CA ARG A 63 -1.25 -1.37 -4.42
C ARG A 63 -2.74 -1.05 -4.32
N ALA A 64 -3.22 0.00 -4.99
CA ALA A 64 -4.64 0.36 -5.02
C ALA A 64 -5.50 -0.69 -5.75
N CYS A 65 -5.02 -1.22 -6.88
CA CYS A 65 -5.66 -2.35 -7.56
C CYS A 65 -5.73 -3.59 -6.65
N GLU A 66 -4.66 -3.91 -5.93
CA GLU A 66 -4.64 -5.01 -4.97
C GLU A 66 -5.62 -4.81 -3.80
N VAL A 67 -5.80 -3.58 -3.31
CA VAL A 67 -6.84 -3.27 -2.31
C VAL A 67 -8.22 -3.55 -2.87
N PHE A 68 -8.51 -3.09 -4.09
CA PHE A 68 -9.83 -3.27 -4.73
C PHE A 68 -10.23 -4.74 -4.76
N PHE A 69 -9.39 -5.60 -5.33
CA PHE A 69 -9.70 -7.01 -5.51
C PHE A 69 -9.65 -7.83 -4.20
N GLN A 70 -9.01 -7.33 -3.14
CA GLN A 70 -9.20 -7.90 -1.80
C GLN A 70 -10.59 -7.62 -1.23
N LEU A 71 -11.13 -6.42 -1.49
CA LEU A 71 -12.46 -6.05 -1.02
C LEU A 71 -13.56 -6.75 -1.83
N THR A 72 -13.42 -6.81 -3.15
CA THR A 72 -14.45 -7.36 -4.05
C THR A 72 -14.29 -8.84 -4.36
N GLY A 73 -13.10 -9.41 -4.12
CA GLY A 73 -12.71 -10.70 -4.68
C GLY A 73 -12.37 -10.60 -6.17
N GLY A 74 -11.84 -11.68 -6.73
CA GLY A 74 -11.41 -11.79 -8.13
C GLY A 74 -9.90 -11.69 -8.34
N THR A 75 -9.49 -11.70 -9.61
CA THR A 75 -8.08 -11.57 -10.02
C THR A 75 -7.72 -10.11 -10.15
N VAL A 76 -6.63 -9.68 -9.50
CA VAL A 76 -6.13 -8.31 -9.62
C VAL A 76 -5.92 -7.97 -11.10
N ASP A 77 -6.59 -6.94 -11.59
CA ASP A 77 -6.34 -6.31 -12.89
C ASP A 77 -5.72 -4.93 -12.65
N TYR A 78 -4.44 -4.79 -13.00
CA TYR A 78 -3.70 -3.53 -12.93
C TYR A 78 -4.10 -2.54 -14.05
N GLY A 79 -4.91 -2.99 -15.00
CA GLY A 79 -5.33 -2.23 -16.17
C GLY A 79 -4.42 -2.46 -17.38
N GLU A 80 -5.04 -2.63 -18.55
CA GLU A 80 -4.32 -2.94 -19.79
C GLU A 80 -3.32 -1.86 -20.19
N GLU A 81 -3.75 -0.59 -20.21
CA GLU A 81 -2.88 0.50 -20.62
C GLU A 81 -1.75 0.74 -19.61
N HIS A 82 -2.04 0.59 -18.31
CA HIS A 82 -1.03 0.69 -17.27
C HIS A 82 0.04 -0.39 -17.46
N ALA A 83 -0.37 -1.67 -17.52
CA ALA A 83 0.54 -2.81 -17.68
C ALA A 83 1.35 -2.74 -18.99
N ARG A 84 0.74 -2.28 -20.09
CA ARG A 84 1.42 -2.06 -21.37
C ARG A 84 2.49 -0.97 -21.26
N ARG A 85 2.17 0.16 -20.62
CA ARG A 85 3.09 1.28 -20.41
C ARG A 85 4.27 0.88 -19.53
N THR A 86 3.99 0.24 -18.39
CA THR A 86 4.98 -0.11 -17.36
C THR A 86 5.71 -1.41 -17.65
N THR A 87 5.24 -2.18 -18.64
CA THR A 87 5.79 -3.45 -19.10
C THR A 87 5.77 -4.58 -18.06
N HIS A 88 4.84 -4.55 -17.11
CA HIS A 88 4.61 -5.69 -16.19
C HIS A 88 3.33 -6.46 -16.56
N ALA A 89 3.08 -7.58 -15.89
CA ALA A 89 1.88 -8.37 -16.12
C ALA A 89 0.61 -7.56 -15.77
N ARG A 90 -0.43 -7.66 -16.60
CA ARG A 90 -1.73 -7.03 -16.35
C ARG A 90 -2.45 -7.63 -15.15
N PHE A 91 -2.32 -8.95 -14.97
CA PHE A 91 -3.03 -9.67 -13.93
C PHE A 91 -2.08 -10.07 -12.79
N GLY A 92 -2.56 -9.89 -11.57
CA GLY A 92 -1.87 -10.26 -10.33
C GLY A 92 -2.52 -11.47 -9.63
N PRO A 93 -2.41 -11.56 -8.29
CA PRO A 93 -3.02 -12.62 -7.51
C PRO A 93 -4.55 -12.67 -7.62
N THR A 94 -5.12 -13.86 -7.39
CA THR A 94 -6.57 -14.06 -7.28
C THR A 94 -7.01 -14.16 -5.83
N PHE A 95 -8.05 -13.42 -5.46
CA PHE A 95 -8.70 -13.47 -4.17
C PHE A 95 -10.05 -14.18 -4.30
N GLU A 96 -10.13 -15.42 -3.83
CA GLU A 96 -11.33 -16.28 -3.91
C GLU A 96 -12.51 -15.73 -3.09
N ARG A 97 -12.24 -14.86 -2.11
CA ARG A 97 -13.25 -14.30 -1.22
C ARG A 97 -13.13 -12.79 -1.16
N ALA A 98 -14.26 -12.12 -1.35
CA ALA A 98 -14.42 -10.70 -1.10
C ALA A 98 -14.38 -10.43 0.41
N ALA A 99 -13.53 -9.52 0.85
CA ALA A 99 -13.55 -9.05 2.24
C ALA A 99 -14.77 -8.16 2.55
N HIS A 100 -15.36 -7.53 1.51
CA HIS A 100 -16.58 -6.71 1.62
C HIS A 100 -17.50 -6.92 0.39
N PRO A 101 -18.21 -8.06 0.30
CA PRO A 101 -18.95 -8.45 -0.90
C PRO A 101 -20.10 -7.51 -1.31
N ASN A 102 -20.63 -6.72 -0.37
CA ASN A 102 -21.74 -5.79 -0.60
C ASN A 102 -21.28 -4.32 -0.71
N TRP A 103 -19.98 -4.11 -1.00
CA TRP A 103 -19.39 -2.78 -1.12
C TRP A 103 -20.07 -1.97 -2.23
N SER A 104 -20.46 -0.75 -1.88
CA SER A 104 -21.16 0.18 -2.78
C SER A 104 -21.19 1.57 -2.15
N ALA A 105 -21.76 2.55 -2.87
CA ALA A 105 -22.05 3.88 -2.33
C ALA A 105 -22.97 3.87 -1.08
N ALA A 106 -23.83 2.85 -0.94
CA ALA A 106 -24.69 2.70 0.24
C ALA A 106 -23.99 2.01 1.43
N ASN A 107 -22.96 1.20 1.13
CA ASN A 107 -22.15 0.48 2.10
C ASN A 107 -20.65 0.83 1.91
N PRO A 108 -20.25 2.10 2.08
CA PRO A 108 -18.90 2.54 1.80
C PRO A 108 -17.88 1.97 2.80
N VAL A 109 -16.61 2.30 2.60
CA VAL A 109 -15.50 1.95 3.52
C VAL A 109 -14.84 3.19 4.12
N HIS A 110 -14.24 3.03 5.28
CA HIS A 110 -13.27 3.99 5.83
C HIS A 110 -11.86 3.48 5.54
N LEU A 111 -10.97 4.33 5.01
CA LEU A 111 -9.59 3.96 4.74
C LEU A 111 -8.68 4.48 5.86
N VAL A 112 -7.79 3.64 6.36
CA VAL A 112 -6.73 4.01 7.30
C VAL A 112 -5.40 3.57 6.69
N GLY A 113 -4.58 4.54 6.31
CA GLY A 113 -3.28 4.30 5.72
C GLY A 113 -2.15 4.76 6.63
N HIS A 114 -1.24 3.85 7.00
CA HIS A 114 -0.01 4.21 7.70
C HIS A 114 1.14 4.37 6.70
N SER A 115 1.96 5.41 6.87
CA SER A 115 3.13 5.68 6.01
C SER A 115 2.72 5.69 4.52
N LEU A 116 3.38 4.93 3.64
CA LEU A 116 3.03 4.80 2.22
C LEU A 116 1.57 4.35 2.00
N GLY A 117 0.96 3.63 2.95
CA GLY A 117 -0.43 3.21 2.88
C GLY A 117 -1.41 4.38 2.82
N ALA A 118 -1.04 5.56 3.33
CA ALA A 118 -1.85 6.77 3.19
C ALA A 118 -1.93 7.23 1.73
N LEU A 119 -0.85 7.09 0.97
CA LEU A 119 -0.80 7.44 -0.44
C LEU A 119 -1.59 6.43 -1.28
N THR A 120 -1.45 5.14 -0.95
CA THR A 120 -2.29 4.08 -1.53
C THR A 120 -3.78 4.32 -1.26
N ALA A 121 -4.16 4.78 -0.07
CA ALA A 121 -5.55 5.11 0.24
C ALA A 121 -6.09 6.24 -0.64
N ILE A 122 -5.27 7.26 -0.90
CA ILE A 122 -5.62 8.37 -1.79
C ILE A 122 -5.74 7.88 -3.24
N GLU A 123 -4.76 7.11 -3.73
CA GLU A 123 -4.78 6.57 -5.10
C GLU A 123 -5.98 5.64 -5.32
N PHE A 124 -6.23 4.74 -4.37
CA PHE A 124 -7.40 3.87 -4.39
C PHE A 124 -8.70 4.65 -4.46
N TYR A 125 -8.82 5.74 -3.71
CA TYR A 125 -9.97 6.62 -3.80
C TYR A 125 -10.10 7.28 -5.19
N GLN A 126 -9.01 7.69 -5.83
CA GLN A 126 -9.05 8.24 -7.19
C GLN A 126 -9.54 7.20 -8.21
N LEU A 127 -9.00 5.98 -8.17
CA LEU A 127 -9.39 4.90 -9.08
C LEU A 127 -10.87 4.53 -8.93
N VAL A 128 -11.35 4.43 -7.69
CA VAL A 128 -12.76 4.15 -7.38
C VAL A 128 -13.66 5.31 -7.82
N SER A 129 -13.23 6.56 -7.64
CA SER A 129 -14.01 7.72 -8.04
C SER A 129 -14.15 7.85 -9.56
N ALA A 130 -13.13 7.40 -10.31
CA ALA A 130 -13.09 7.42 -11.76
C ALA A 130 -13.74 6.18 -12.41
N ASP A 131 -14.31 5.27 -11.62
CA ASP A 131 -14.79 3.96 -12.06
C ASP A 131 -13.76 3.17 -12.88
N PHE A 132 -12.49 3.23 -12.48
CA PHE A 132 -11.39 2.55 -13.19
C PHE A 132 -11.64 1.06 -13.42
N PHE A 133 -12.35 0.41 -12.49
CA PHE A 133 -12.65 -1.02 -12.53
C PHE A 133 -13.93 -1.37 -13.31
N GLY A 134 -14.68 -0.38 -13.82
CA GLY A 134 -15.87 -0.57 -14.63
C GLY A 134 -17.05 -1.21 -13.91
N VAL A 135 -17.19 -0.96 -12.60
CA VAL A 135 -18.23 -1.56 -11.74
C VAL A 135 -19.34 -0.57 -11.38
N GLY A 136 -19.35 0.63 -11.96
CA GLY A 136 -20.26 1.72 -11.58
C GLY A 136 -19.88 2.35 -10.24
N SER A 137 -18.60 2.31 -9.89
CA SER A 137 -18.05 2.92 -8.68
C SER A 137 -17.93 4.44 -8.80
N ASP A 138 -18.01 5.12 -7.66
CA ASP A 138 -17.83 6.57 -7.59
C ASP A 138 -17.28 7.00 -6.22
N HIS A 139 -17.06 8.31 -6.05
CA HIS A 139 -16.51 8.89 -4.84
C HIS A 139 -17.26 8.54 -3.54
N ARG A 140 -18.52 8.10 -3.59
CA ARG A 140 -19.33 7.77 -2.40
C ARG A 140 -19.00 6.40 -1.84
N TRP A 141 -18.29 5.55 -2.58
CA TRP A 141 -17.87 4.22 -2.14
C TRP A 141 -16.80 4.28 -1.04
N VAL A 142 -16.14 5.42 -0.87
CA VAL A 142 -15.22 5.71 0.23
C VAL A 142 -15.77 6.85 1.07
N ARG A 143 -15.85 6.65 2.39
CA ARG A 143 -16.44 7.63 3.32
C ARG A 143 -15.39 8.56 3.94
N SER A 144 -14.21 8.04 4.23
CA SER A 144 -13.13 8.81 4.83
C SER A 144 -11.76 8.23 4.53
N ILE A 145 -10.74 9.06 4.65
CA ILE A 145 -9.33 8.66 4.65
C ILE A 145 -8.66 9.21 5.90
N THR A 146 -8.09 8.32 6.70
CA THR A 146 -7.23 8.65 7.83
C THR A 146 -5.80 8.28 7.48
N SER A 147 -4.92 9.29 7.44
CA SER A 147 -3.49 9.11 7.27
C SER A 147 -2.79 9.10 8.63
N ILE A 148 -1.95 8.10 8.88
CA ILE A 148 -1.07 8.04 10.05
C ILE A 148 0.37 8.10 9.56
N ALA A 149 1.09 9.16 9.91
CA ALA A 149 2.47 9.38 9.47
C ALA A 149 2.68 9.24 7.94
N GLY A 150 1.66 9.58 7.15
CA GLY A 150 1.72 9.48 5.69
C GLY A 150 2.60 10.60 5.11
N PRO A 151 3.52 10.30 4.17
CA PRO A 151 4.31 11.32 3.47
C PRO A 151 3.46 12.00 2.39
N LEU A 152 2.39 12.69 2.81
CA LEU A 152 1.37 13.29 1.93
C LEU A 152 1.94 14.33 0.96
N THR A 153 3.07 14.95 1.28
CA THR A 153 3.82 15.87 0.41
C THR A 153 5.20 15.30 0.03
N GLY A 154 5.37 13.98 0.14
CA GLY A 154 6.64 13.28 -0.02
C GLY A 154 7.50 13.32 1.24
N SER A 155 8.67 12.69 1.16
CA SER A 155 9.66 12.60 2.24
C SER A 155 11.04 12.90 1.69
N THR A 156 11.78 13.82 2.32
CA THR A 156 13.17 14.12 1.95
C THR A 156 14.13 12.96 2.24
N LEU A 157 13.67 11.91 2.93
CA LEU A 157 14.43 10.69 3.17
C LEU A 157 14.92 10.05 1.85
N VAL A 158 14.13 10.14 0.77
CA VAL A 158 14.54 9.55 -0.51
C VAL A 158 15.76 10.23 -1.12
N HIS A 159 15.96 11.52 -0.86
CA HIS A 159 17.19 12.21 -1.25
C HIS A 159 18.40 11.71 -0.46
N MET A 160 18.23 11.42 0.84
CA MET A 160 19.31 10.88 1.66
C MET A 160 19.75 9.49 1.21
N VAL A 161 18.82 8.68 0.69
CA VAL A 161 19.14 7.34 0.17
C VAL A 161 19.51 7.33 -1.32
N GLY A 162 19.49 8.49 -2.00
CA GLY A 162 20.05 8.68 -3.34
C GLY A 162 19.07 8.70 -4.51
N LEU A 163 17.80 9.04 -4.28
CA LEU A 163 16.87 9.45 -5.34
C LEU A 163 16.92 10.96 -5.54
N HIS A 164 17.22 11.41 -6.76
CA HIS A 164 17.25 12.83 -7.12
C HIS A 164 16.61 13.04 -8.49
N GLY A 165 15.66 13.98 -8.59
CA GLY A 165 15.06 14.35 -9.89
C GLY A 165 14.45 13.16 -10.63
N GLU A 166 13.73 12.28 -9.92
CA GLU A 166 13.14 11.03 -10.46
C GLU A 166 14.15 9.98 -10.92
N GLU A 167 15.45 10.24 -10.74
CA GLU A 167 16.51 9.30 -11.04
C GLU A 167 17.07 8.66 -9.77
N MET A 168 17.30 7.35 -9.84
CA MET A 168 18.01 6.62 -8.80
C MET A 168 19.50 6.67 -9.09
N ARG A 169 20.32 7.17 -8.14
CA ARG A 169 21.77 7.21 -8.34
C ARG A 169 22.38 5.82 -8.24
N ARG A 170 23.15 5.41 -9.25
CA ARG A 170 23.91 4.15 -9.25
C ARG A 170 24.81 4.05 -8.02
N GLY A 171 24.73 2.93 -7.31
CA GLY A 171 25.53 2.64 -6.11
C GLY A 171 25.05 3.35 -4.84
N SER A 172 23.96 4.11 -4.89
CA SER A 172 23.33 4.68 -3.70
C SER A 172 22.70 3.62 -2.79
N LEU A 173 22.34 4.00 -1.57
CA LEU A 173 21.64 3.12 -0.62
C LEU A 173 20.31 2.63 -1.19
N ALA A 174 19.56 3.49 -1.88
CA ALA A 174 18.33 3.11 -2.55
C ALA A 174 18.58 2.09 -3.67
N HIS A 175 19.64 2.26 -4.44
CA HIS A 175 20.00 1.30 -5.49
C HIS A 175 20.39 -0.06 -4.92
N VAL A 176 21.18 -0.10 -3.85
CA VAL A 176 21.54 -1.35 -3.17
C VAL A 176 20.31 -2.03 -2.56
N LEU A 177 19.46 -1.27 -1.87
CA LEU A 177 18.21 -1.78 -1.31
C LEU A 177 17.30 -2.34 -2.41
N TYR A 178 17.18 -1.62 -3.51
CA TYR A 178 16.41 -2.05 -4.67
C TYR A 178 16.94 -3.35 -5.29
N ILE A 179 18.26 -3.51 -5.43
CA ILE A 179 18.88 -4.78 -5.87
C ILE A 179 18.52 -5.93 -4.91
N VAL A 180 18.58 -5.69 -3.60
CA VAL A 180 18.23 -6.71 -2.59
C VAL A 180 16.78 -7.13 -2.74
N LEU A 181 15.85 -6.17 -2.86
CA LEU A 181 14.42 -6.44 -3.02
C LEU A 181 14.13 -7.15 -4.35
N ALA A 182 14.72 -6.70 -5.46
CA ALA A 182 14.57 -7.34 -6.77
C ALA A 182 15.10 -8.77 -6.79
N THR A 183 16.26 -9.00 -6.16
CA THR A 183 16.85 -10.33 -6.02
C THR A 183 15.94 -11.23 -5.18
N TRP A 184 15.49 -10.75 -4.03
CA TRP A 184 14.57 -11.49 -3.17
C TRP A 184 13.26 -11.81 -3.88
N ALA A 185 12.68 -10.84 -4.59
CA ALA A 185 11.48 -11.01 -5.41
C ALA A 185 11.66 -12.13 -6.44
N LYS A 186 12.80 -12.13 -7.14
CA LYS A 186 13.08 -13.19 -8.13
C LYS A 186 13.28 -14.55 -7.47
N VAL A 187 13.97 -14.61 -6.34
CA VAL A 187 14.28 -15.87 -5.66
C VAL A 187 13.02 -16.55 -5.11
N TYR A 188 12.05 -15.81 -4.54
CA TYR A 188 10.82 -16.47 -4.09
C TYR A 188 9.91 -16.92 -5.25
N THR A 189 10.04 -16.34 -6.46
CA THR A 189 9.29 -16.84 -7.63
C THR A 189 9.78 -18.21 -8.10
N THR A 190 11.05 -18.55 -7.83
CA THR A 190 11.61 -19.87 -8.13
C THR A 190 11.49 -20.83 -6.96
N VAL A 191 11.50 -20.33 -5.72
CA VAL A 191 11.34 -21.11 -4.49
C VAL A 191 10.17 -20.56 -3.67
N PRO A 192 8.92 -20.99 -3.95
CA PRO A 192 7.73 -20.42 -3.33
C PRO A 192 7.67 -20.50 -1.79
N LEU A 193 8.39 -21.46 -1.19
CA LEU A 193 8.51 -21.57 0.28
C LEU A 193 9.11 -20.30 0.92
N LEU A 194 9.92 -19.54 0.18
CA LEU A 194 10.50 -18.30 0.69
C LEU A 194 9.49 -17.15 0.81
N LYS A 195 8.28 -17.28 0.25
CA LYS A 195 7.19 -16.33 0.51
C LYS A 195 6.79 -16.30 1.99
N ASP A 196 6.95 -17.42 2.72
CA ASP A 196 6.75 -17.45 4.18
C ASP A 196 7.84 -16.70 4.96
N ALA A 197 9.03 -16.58 4.38
CA ALA A 197 10.09 -15.78 4.97
C ALA A 197 9.78 -14.29 4.80
N TYR A 198 9.45 -13.86 3.58
CA TYR A 198 8.87 -12.53 3.34
C TYR A 198 8.30 -12.39 1.92
N ASP A 199 6.98 -12.27 1.77
CA ASP A 199 6.36 -12.06 0.46
C ASP A 199 6.35 -10.56 0.10
N LEU A 200 7.14 -10.15 -0.89
CA LEU A 200 7.15 -8.75 -1.34
C LEU A 200 5.93 -8.40 -2.19
N ARG A 201 5.20 -9.41 -2.69
CA ARG A 201 4.02 -9.29 -3.56
C ARG A 201 4.31 -8.47 -4.82
N MET A 202 5.40 -8.83 -5.49
CA MET A 202 5.86 -8.24 -6.75
C MET A 202 5.75 -9.22 -7.93
N ASP A 203 4.79 -10.15 -7.89
CA ASP A 203 4.63 -11.19 -8.91
C ASP A 203 4.36 -10.65 -10.32
N GLN A 204 3.78 -9.44 -10.45
CA GLN A 204 3.57 -8.79 -11.74
C GLN A 204 4.86 -8.54 -12.52
N TRP A 205 6.00 -8.47 -11.82
CA TRP A 205 7.33 -8.27 -12.40
C TRP A 205 8.06 -9.59 -12.74
N ALA A 206 7.45 -10.75 -12.47
CA ALA A 206 8.14 -12.04 -12.55
C ALA A 206 8.70 -12.40 -13.94
N ALA A 207 8.10 -11.87 -15.01
CA ALA A 207 8.53 -12.11 -16.40
C ALA A 207 9.89 -11.47 -16.73
N HIS A 208 10.29 -10.41 -16.03
CA HIS A 208 11.57 -9.74 -16.25
C HIS A 208 12.75 -10.56 -15.73
N SER A 209 13.91 -10.41 -16.37
CA SER A 209 15.13 -11.05 -15.88
C SER A 209 15.63 -10.38 -14.60
N LEU A 210 16.40 -11.10 -13.78
CA LEU A 210 17.02 -10.51 -12.58
C LEU A 210 17.90 -9.31 -12.96
N ARG A 211 18.57 -9.36 -14.11
CA ARG A 211 19.39 -8.26 -14.61
C ARG A 211 18.55 -7.01 -14.88
N ASP A 212 17.38 -7.18 -15.48
CA ASP A 212 16.47 -6.06 -15.76
C ASP A 212 15.95 -5.46 -14.46
N LEU A 213 15.51 -6.31 -13.52
CA LEU A 213 14.99 -5.88 -12.23
C LEU A 213 16.06 -5.19 -11.37
N CYS A 214 17.33 -5.60 -11.43
CA CYS A 214 18.43 -4.97 -10.69
C CYS A 214 19.05 -3.76 -11.39
N SER A 215 18.63 -3.44 -12.63
CA SER A 215 19.18 -2.31 -13.37
C SER A 215 18.65 -0.98 -12.83
N VAL A 216 19.52 0.02 -12.70
CA VAL A 216 19.15 1.39 -12.35
C VAL A 216 18.09 1.94 -13.30
N ASP A 217 18.21 1.63 -14.60
CA ASP A 217 17.29 2.06 -15.67
C ASP A 217 16.34 0.93 -16.10
N GLY A 218 16.17 -0.05 -15.21
CA GLY A 218 15.25 -1.17 -15.35
C GLY A 218 13.79 -0.73 -15.39
N PRO A 219 12.87 -1.65 -15.70
CA PRO A 219 11.49 -1.29 -16.01
C PRO A 219 10.75 -0.64 -14.83
N ILE A 220 10.97 -1.07 -13.58
CA ILE A 220 10.36 -0.45 -12.39
C ILE A 220 10.82 1.01 -12.22
N ASN A 221 12.14 1.26 -12.29
CA ASN A 221 12.70 2.59 -12.07
C ASN A 221 12.39 3.54 -13.23
N ARG A 222 12.48 3.06 -14.48
CA ARG A 222 12.18 3.85 -15.68
C ARG A 222 10.77 4.41 -15.67
N TRP A 223 9.81 3.61 -15.20
CA TRP A 223 8.40 4.00 -15.13
C TRP A 223 7.99 4.55 -13.77
N LEU A 224 8.93 4.66 -12.84
CA LEU A 224 8.71 5.16 -11.48
C LEU A 224 7.62 4.36 -10.72
N GLU A 225 7.54 3.06 -11.01
CA GLU A 225 6.52 2.12 -10.52
C GLU A 225 6.92 1.49 -9.19
N SER A 226 7.47 2.29 -8.29
CA SER A 226 7.79 1.89 -6.93
C SER A 226 7.38 2.97 -5.92
N GLY A 227 6.97 2.51 -4.74
CA GLY A 227 6.67 3.35 -3.58
C GLY A 227 7.78 4.33 -3.21
N PHE A 228 9.05 4.05 -3.57
CA PHE A 228 10.15 4.99 -3.36
C PHE A 228 10.01 6.26 -4.22
N PHE A 229 9.60 6.13 -5.48
CA PHE A 229 9.36 7.29 -6.34
C PHE A 229 8.05 7.98 -5.98
N SER A 230 7.05 7.24 -5.49
CA SER A 230 5.81 7.80 -4.95
C SER A 230 6.06 8.84 -3.87
N ILE A 231 7.07 8.66 -3.01
CA ILE A 231 7.34 9.56 -1.89
C ILE A 231 8.37 10.65 -2.23
N LEU A 232 8.80 10.78 -3.48
CA LEU A 232 9.66 11.90 -3.90
C LEU A 232 8.88 13.22 -3.82
N PRO A 233 9.35 14.25 -3.10
CA PRO A 233 8.57 15.47 -2.87
C PRO A 233 8.07 16.15 -4.15
N SER A 234 8.93 16.32 -5.16
CA SER A 234 8.56 16.96 -6.44
C SER A 234 7.44 16.20 -7.15
N ARG A 235 7.59 14.87 -7.25
CA ARG A 235 6.60 14.01 -7.90
C ARG A 235 5.31 13.94 -7.10
N ARG A 236 5.38 13.83 -5.78
CA ARG A 236 4.19 13.78 -4.92
C ARG A 236 3.37 15.06 -5.03
N VAL A 237 4.00 16.23 -5.08
CA VAL A 237 3.28 17.50 -5.30
C VAL A 237 2.58 17.51 -6.67
N GLN A 238 3.21 16.99 -7.72
CA GLN A 238 2.57 16.88 -9.04
C GLN A 238 1.37 15.92 -9.05
N LEU A 239 1.50 14.74 -8.43
CA LEU A 239 0.40 13.79 -8.28
C LEU A 239 -0.75 14.40 -7.49
N ASN A 240 -0.44 15.11 -6.39
CA ASN A 240 -1.44 15.77 -5.57
C ASN A 240 -2.22 16.86 -6.33
N ALA A 241 -1.59 17.53 -7.31
CA ALA A 241 -2.25 18.55 -8.13
C ALA A 241 -3.30 17.97 -9.09
N GLN A 242 -3.28 16.66 -9.33
CA GLN A 242 -4.21 15.96 -10.21
C GLN A 242 -5.37 15.30 -9.46
N LEU A 243 -5.34 15.30 -8.11
CA LEU A 243 -6.37 14.66 -7.30
C LEU A 243 -7.73 15.34 -7.48
N GLN A 244 -8.74 14.53 -7.69
CA GLN A 244 -10.12 14.95 -7.84
C GLN A 244 -10.95 14.52 -6.63
N HIS A 245 -12.08 15.21 -6.42
CA HIS A 245 -13.08 14.89 -5.41
C HIS A 245 -12.60 14.86 -3.95
N MET A 246 -11.40 15.35 -3.65
CA MET A 246 -10.87 15.38 -2.27
C MET A 246 -11.69 16.26 -1.32
N ASP A 247 -12.58 17.13 -1.85
CA ASP A 247 -13.58 17.91 -1.10
C ASP A 247 -14.80 17.09 -0.66
N LYS A 248 -14.98 15.87 -1.17
CA LYS A 248 -16.15 15.00 -0.90
C LYS A 248 -15.95 14.03 0.28
N LEU A 249 -14.74 13.93 0.81
CA LEU A 249 -14.35 12.98 1.85
C LEU A 249 -14.15 13.64 3.21
N HIS A 250 -14.31 12.85 4.28
CA HIS A 250 -13.70 13.21 5.55
C HIS A 250 -12.21 12.82 5.54
N LEU A 251 -11.33 13.81 5.67
CA LEU A 251 -9.88 13.62 5.71
C LEU A 251 -9.37 13.86 7.13
N LEU A 252 -8.62 12.90 7.66
CA LEU A 252 -7.90 13.03 8.93
C LEU A 252 -6.42 12.74 8.69
N SER A 253 -5.53 13.57 9.23
CA SER A 253 -4.10 13.33 9.20
C SER A 253 -3.52 13.39 10.60
N ILE A 254 -2.91 12.28 11.01
CA ILE A 254 -2.20 12.13 12.27
C ILE A 254 -0.71 12.21 11.95
N VAL A 255 -0.09 13.31 12.34
CA VAL A 255 1.34 13.57 12.12
C VAL A 255 2.12 13.14 13.35
N THR A 256 3.18 12.39 13.15
CA THR A 256 4.07 11.94 14.23
C THR A 256 5.35 12.79 14.26
N SER A 257 5.89 13.00 15.46
CA SER A 257 7.18 13.66 15.65
C SER A 257 8.04 12.83 16.60
N PRO A 258 9.36 12.67 16.31
CA PRO A 258 10.26 12.00 17.24
C PRO A 258 10.42 12.74 18.58
N LYS A 259 9.95 14.00 18.68
CA LYS A 259 9.95 14.77 19.93
C LYS A 259 8.77 14.49 20.86
N THR A 260 7.81 13.65 20.44
CA THR A 260 6.56 13.35 21.19
C THR A 260 6.46 11.89 21.64
N PHE A 261 7.59 11.22 21.91
CA PHE A 261 7.57 9.92 22.58
C PHE A 261 7.56 10.11 24.09
N TYR A 262 6.49 9.68 24.75
CA TYR A 262 6.52 9.37 26.17
C TYR A 262 7.34 8.08 26.31
N VAL A 263 8.55 8.19 26.85
CA VAL A 263 9.29 7.01 27.33
C VAL A 263 8.67 6.67 28.68
N PRO A 264 7.99 5.52 28.85
CA PRO A 264 7.69 5.04 30.18
C PRO A 264 9.04 4.71 30.84
N ILE A 265 9.58 5.67 31.58
CA ILE A 265 10.64 5.40 32.54
C ILE A 265 10.01 4.44 33.55
N GLY A 266 10.59 3.26 33.67
CA GLY A 266 10.01 2.14 34.41
C GLY A 266 9.51 2.51 35.80
N GLU A 267 8.31 2.02 36.12
CA GLU A 267 7.89 1.70 37.48
C GLU A 267 8.26 0.24 37.79
#